data_AF-A0AAU3N636-F1
#
_entry.id   AF-A0AAU3N636-F1
#
_cell.length_a   1.000
_cell.length_b   1.000
_cell.length_c   1.000
_cell.angle_alpha   90.00
_cell.angle_beta   90.00
_cell.angle_gamma   90.00
#
_symmetry.space_group_name_H-M   'P 1'
#
loop_
_entity.id
_entity.type
_entity.pdbx_description
1 polymer ?
#
loop_
_entity_poly.entity_id
_entity_poly.type
_entity_poly.pdbx_seq_one_letter_code
_entity_poly.pdbx_strand_id
1 'polypeptide(L)'
;MILTEGQGWRGDFGSWRTYAYDPMTGRADRLTIRTHGGSRSFANPSATSLTDPDGHPALLVSLFVPREGAAPGESGQLVYWREL
;
A
#
# COMPACT_ATOMS: atom_id res chain seq x y z
N MET A 1 4.27 -3.16 13.31
CA MET A 1 3.54 -2.32 12.34
C MET A 1 2.93 -3.22 11.28
N ILE A 2 1.70 -2.94 10.85
CA ILE A 2 1.01 -3.66 9.78
C ILE A 2 0.60 -2.68 8.68
N LEU A 3 0.49 -3.15 7.44
CA LEU A 3 -0.19 -2.38 6.40
C LEU A 3 -1.67 -2.74 6.42
N THR A 4 -2.52 -1.72 6.43
CA THR A 4 -3.97 -1.90 6.44
C THR A 4 -4.65 -0.78 5.68
N GLU A 5 -5.91 -1.03 5.33
CA GLU A 5 -6.82 -0.02 4.83
C GLU A 5 -7.65 0.56 5.98
N GLY A 6 -8.07 1.81 5.86
CA GLY A 6 -8.98 2.43 6.82
C GLY A 6 -9.71 3.63 6.23
N GLN A 7 -10.88 3.95 6.79
CA GLN A 7 -11.61 5.18 6.47
C GLN A 7 -11.05 6.35 7.27
N GLY A 8 -10.73 7.46 6.60
CA GLY A 8 -10.35 8.71 7.28
C GLY A 8 -11.51 9.34 8.05
N TRP A 9 -12.75 9.14 7.57
CA TRP A 9 -13.98 9.59 8.22
C TRP A 9 -14.97 8.43 8.21
N ARG A 10 -15.51 8.10 9.39
CA ARG A 10 -16.44 6.98 9.55
C ARG A 10 -17.66 7.17 8.64
N GLY A 11 -17.91 6.19 7.78
CA GLY A 11 -19.04 6.21 6.85
C GLY A 11 -18.77 6.90 5.52
N ASP A 12 -17.61 7.54 5.34
CA ASP A 12 -17.20 8.10 4.05
C ASP A 12 -16.35 7.08 3.28
N PHE A 13 -16.95 6.45 2.28
CA PHE A 13 -16.25 5.48 1.43
C PHE A 13 -15.17 6.14 0.54
N GLY A 14 -15.30 7.42 0.20
CA GLY A 14 -14.29 8.15 -0.58
C GLY A 14 -12.98 8.36 0.19
N SER A 15 -13.02 8.14 1.50
CA SER A 15 -11.89 8.38 2.40
C SER A 15 -10.99 7.19 2.67
N TRP A 16 -11.28 6.03 2.09
CA TRP A 16 -10.43 4.85 2.24
C TRP A 16 -9.01 5.15 1.79
N ARG A 17 -8.02 4.92 2.65
CA ARG A 17 -6.60 5.06 2.35
C ARG A 17 -5.83 3.89 2.95
N THR A 18 -4.61 3.70 2.46
CA THR A 18 -3.64 2.76 3.04
C THR A 18 -2.86 3.42 4.16
N TYR A 19 -2.66 2.69 5.26
CA TYR A 19 -1.96 3.14 6.46
C TYR A 19 -0.91 2.12 6.88
N ALA A 20 0.19 2.63 7.41
CA ALA A 20 1.05 1.88 8.31
C ALA A 20 0.48 2.05 9.73
N TYR A 21 -0.04 0.96 10.28
CA TYR A 21 -0.70 0.94 11.58
C TYR A 21 0.19 0.26 12.62
N ASP A 22 0.36 0.91 13.76
CA ASP A 22 0.98 0.34 14.94
C ASP A 22 -0.12 -0.04 15.97
N PRO A 23 -0.44 -1.33 16.14
CA PRO A 23 -1.46 -1.77 17.08
C PRO A 23 -1.13 -1.47 18.55
N MET A 24 0.16 -1.31 18.90
CA MET A 24 0.56 -1.06 20.28
C MET A 24 0.25 0.38 20.71
N THR A 25 0.40 1.33 19.80
CA THR A 25 0.18 2.77 20.07
C THR A 25 -1.14 3.28 19.51
N GLY A 26 -1.81 2.52 18.64
CA GLY A 26 -2.99 2.94 17.89
C GLY A 26 -2.68 3.99 16.81
N ARG A 27 -1.40 4.25 16.52
CA ARG A 27 -0.99 5.23 15.51
C ARG A 27 -1.20 4.67 14.11
N ALA A 28 -1.87 5.43 13.26
CA ALA A 28 -2.07 5.11 11.84
C ALA A 28 -1.44 6.20 10.97
N ASP A 29 -0.28 5.94 10.40
CA ASP A 29 0.40 6.84 9.48
C ASP A 29 -0.07 6.56 8.05
N ARG A 30 -0.71 7.54 7.42
CA ARG A 30 -1.18 7.40 6.04
C ARG A 30 0.00 7.25 5.08
N LEU A 31 -0.04 6.25 4.22
CA LEU A 31 0.97 6.06 3.19
C LEU A 31 0.72 6.96 1.97
N THR A 32 1.79 7.50 1.41
CA THR A 32 1.77 8.22 0.13
C THR A 32 2.27 7.30 -0.98
N ILE A 33 1.36 6.51 -1.53
CA ILE A 33 1.65 5.57 -2.62
C ILE A 33 1.73 6.35 -3.94
N ARG A 34 2.72 6.03 -4.78
CA ARG A 34 2.98 6.71 -6.05
C ARG A 34 3.20 5.71 -7.17
N THR A 35 2.36 5.76 -8.20
CA THR A 35 2.57 5.03 -9.45
C THR A 35 3.12 5.97 -10.52
N HIS A 36 3.66 5.42 -11.61
CA HIS A 36 4.22 6.21 -12.70
C HIS A 36 3.16 7.09 -13.38
N GLY A 37 1.97 6.53 -13.61
CA GLY A 37 0.82 7.20 -14.21
C GLY A 37 -0.02 8.03 -13.23
N GLY A 38 0.25 7.95 -11.92
CA GLY A 38 -0.43 8.76 -10.91
C GLY A 38 -1.81 8.24 -10.49
N SER A 39 -1.98 6.91 -10.45
CA SER A 39 -3.14 6.24 -9.86
C SER A 39 -3.41 6.73 -8.43
N ARG A 40 -4.69 6.75 -8.03
CA ARG A 40 -5.16 7.39 -6.80
C ARG A 40 -5.94 6.47 -5.87
N SER A 41 -6.27 5.28 -6.34
CA SER A 41 -7.05 4.28 -5.60
C SER A 41 -6.21 3.03 -5.42
N PHE A 42 -6.21 2.51 -4.20
CA PHE A 42 -5.34 1.41 -3.78
C PHE A 42 -6.10 0.56 -2.78
N ALA A 43 -5.98 -0.75 -2.92
CA ALA A 43 -6.67 -1.72 -2.07
C ALA A 43 -5.77 -2.90 -1.71
N ASN A 44 -6.16 -3.61 -0.67
CA ASN A 44 -5.60 -4.88 -0.22
C ASN A 44 -4.07 -4.88 -0.11
N PRO A 45 -3.50 -4.00 0.72
CA PRO A 45 -2.06 -3.93 0.91
C PRO A 45 -1.54 -5.20 1.61
N SER A 46 -0.36 -5.64 1.21
CA SER A 46 0.44 -6.62 1.93
C SER A 46 1.90 -6.19 1.97
N ALA A 47 2.60 -6.60 3.02
CA ALA A 47 4.02 -6.38 3.18
C ALA A 47 4.69 -7.66 3.71
N THR A 48 5.76 -8.06 3.06
CA THR A 48 6.48 -9.30 3.37
C THR A 48 7.98 -9.01 3.37
N SER A 49 8.66 -9.35 4.46
CA SER A 49 10.12 -9.41 4.49
C SER A 49 10.59 -10.62 3.71
N LEU A 50 11.60 -10.45 2.87
CA LEU A 50 12.22 -11.52 2.10
C LEU A 50 13.74 -11.38 2.10
N THR A 51 14.40 -12.42 1.60
CA THR A 51 15.83 -12.40 1.29
C THR A 51 15.97 -12.28 -0.22
N ASP A 52 16.76 -11.32 -0.68
CA ASP A 52 17.00 -11.11 -2.10
C ASP A 52 17.94 -12.19 -2.68
N PRO A 53 18.16 -12.23 -4.01
CA PRO A 53 19.03 -13.23 -4.63
C PRO A 53 20.50 -13.18 -4.18
N ASP A 54 20.97 -12.04 -3.67
CA ASP A 54 22.33 -11.82 -3.19
C ASP A 54 22.47 -12.10 -1.67
N GLY A 55 21.37 -12.43 -1.00
CA GLY A 55 21.32 -12.77 0.43
C GLY A 55 20.99 -11.59 1.35
N HIS A 56 20.66 -10.42 0.82
CA HIS A 56 20.33 -9.23 1.61
C HIS A 56 18.87 -9.23 2.08
N PRO A 57 18.58 -8.66 3.27
CA PRO A 57 17.20 -8.46 3.72
C PRO A 57 16.50 -7.42 2.84
N ALA A 58 15.24 -7.68 2.51
CA ALA A 58 14.45 -6.80 1.69
C ALA A 58 12.97 -6.81 2.08
N LEU A 59 12.26 -5.80 1.62
CA LEU A 59 10.82 -5.63 1.82
C LEU A 59 10.10 -5.62 0.47
N LEU A 60 9.15 -6.52 0.32
CA LEU A 60 8.19 -6.53 -0.78
C LEU A 60 6.86 -5.99 -0.27
N VAL A 61 6.29 -5.02 -0.98
CA VAL A 61 4.97 -4.48 -0.71
C VAL A 61 4.12 -4.69 -1.95
N SER A 62 2.91 -5.21 -1.78
CA SER A 62 1.95 -5.32 -2.89
C SER A 62 0.61 -4.72 -2.51
N LEU A 63 -0.11 -4.25 -3.53
CA LEU A 63 -1.46 -3.71 -3.41
C LEU A 63 -2.12 -3.76 -4.79
N PHE A 64 -3.44 -3.78 -4.79
CA PHE A 64 -4.24 -3.72 -5.99
C PHE A 64 -4.58 -2.27 -6.33
N VAL A 65 -4.54 -1.91 -7.62
CA VAL A 65 -5.01 -0.63 -8.16
C VAL A 65 -6.37 -0.88 -8.82
N PRO A 66 -7.49 -0.49 -8.17
CA PRO A 66 -8.81 -0.59 -8.76
C PRO A 66 -8.92 0.28 -10.01
N ARG A 67 -9.76 -0.14 -10.96
CA ARG A 67 -9.99 0.61 -12.20
C ARG A 67 -10.49 2.03 -11.91
N GLU A 68 -11.32 2.17 -10.88
CA GLU A 68 -11.80 3.44 -10.34
C GLU A 68 -10.62 4.19 -9.71
N GLY A 69 -10.03 5.11 -10.45
CA GLY A 69 -8.87 5.89 -10.01
C GLY A 69 -7.52 5.34 -10.46
N ALA A 70 -7.49 4.30 -11.29
CA ALA A 70 -6.29 3.90 -12.03
C ALA A 70 -5.97 4.93 -13.13
N ALA A 71 -4.69 5.22 -13.33
CA ALA A 71 -4.23 5.82 -14.56
C ALA A 71 -4.34 4.81 -15.73
N PRO A 72 -4.36 5.26 -17.00
CA PRO A 72 -4.45 4.36 -18.14
C PRO A 72 -3.39 3.25 -18.11
N GLY A 73 -3.84 1.99 -18.12
CA GLY A 73 -2.97 0.81 -18.12
C GLY A 73 -2.41 0.38 -16.75
N GLU A 74 -2.73 1.09 -15.66
CA GLU A 74 -2.18 0.77 -14.32
C GLU A 74 -3.09 -0.10 -13.45
N SER A 75 -4.32 -0.37 -13.88
CA SER A 75 -5.24 -1.22 -13.10
C SER A 75 -4.69 -2.64 -12.98
N GLY A 76 -4.69 -3.18 -11.77
CA GLY A 76 -4.15 -4.51 -11.50
C GLY A 76 -3.19 -4.51 -10.31
N GLN A 77 -2.28 -5.47 -10.30
CA GLN A 77 -1.35 -5.63 -9.20
C GLN A 77 -0.19 -4.65 -9.30
N LEU A 78 0.05 -3.93 -8.21
CA LEU A 78 1.19 -3.05 -8.03
C LEU A 78 2.13 -3.68 -6.99
N VAL A 79 3.42 -3.71 -7.32
CA VAL A 79 4.46 -4.31 -6.49
C VAL A 79 5.60 -3.31 -6.34
N TYR A 80 6.00 -3.07 -5.10
CA TYR A 80 7.23 -2.36 -4.76
C TYR A 80 8.18 -3.32 -4.08
N TRP A 81 9.47 -3.13 -4.33
CA TRP A 81 10.53 -3.84 -3.64
C TRP A 81 11.60 -2.83 -3.22
N ARG A 82 12.25 -3.10 -2.09
CA ARG A 82 13.48 -2.43 -1.68
C ARG A 82 14.35 -3.34 -0.83
N GLU A 83 15.65 -3.24 -1.01
CA GLU A 83 16.62 -3.68 0.00
C GLU A 83 16.45 -2.83 1.28
N LEU A 84 16.78 -3.42 2.44
CA LEU A 84 16.62 -2.81 3.77
C LEU A 84 17.92 -2.29 4.37
#